data_AF-A0AAD4N309-F1
#
_entry.id   AF-A0AAD4N309-F1
#
_cell.length_a   1.000
_cell.length_b   1.000
_cell.length_c   1.000
_cell.angle_alpha   90.00
_cell.angle_beta   90.00
_cell.angle_gamma   90.00
#
_symmetry.space_group_name_H-M   'P 1'
#
loop_
_entity.id
_entity.type
_entity.pdbx_description
1 polymer ?
#
loop_
_entity_poly.entity_id
_entity_poly.type
_entity_poly.pdbx_seq_one_letter_code
_entity_poly.pdbx_strand_id
1 'polypeptide(L)'
;MSHIGTHPGKMISLPMLHLAIKLTYCLSFIGATTAQFQPTCSDLNANCRHWVLSDQSQCTSAGFVRQACLKSCGVCAHLPKKFDIKLLPVSLAPVEWLIGIWRSEAGGKAFFPTIPKFTYGEQIEFSIASPGISSSQPSLNYSTFAWSMDKEKDELHSEYGFVTLKQGSSGSVALTTVMSNGFVTVEEGVLSGHKIRFRLVDIGRISFSRDLPVHDLIREWTLLDSNTLEARLSMHTLTHTMREHTTIVYSKIFP
;
A
#
# COMPACT_ATOMS: atom_id res chain seq x y z
N MET A 1 2.05 70.48 -9.72
CA MET A 1 2.13 71.68 -8.87
C MET A 1 0.71 72.04 -8.45
N SER A 2 0.47 72.08 -7.12
CA SER A 2 -0.65 72.67 -6.36
C SER A 2 -1.25 71.70 -5.33
N HIS A 3 -1.07 72.09 -4.08
CA HIS A 3 -1.32 71.46 -2.78
C HIS A 3 -2.80 71.34 -2.38
N ILE A 4 -3.05 70.57 -1.30
CA ILE A 4 -3.64 70.94 0.02
C ILE A 4 -3.87 69.59 0.76
N GLY A 5 -3.61 69.34 2.04
CA GLY A 5 -3.18 70.12 3.20
C GLY A 5 -3.33 69.23 4.45
N THR A 6 -2.44 69.43 5.43
CA THR A 6 -2.33 68.81 6.76
C THR A 6 -3.46 69.29 7.71
N HIS A 7 -3.83 68.61 8.82
CA HIS A 7 -3.21 68.70 10.17
C HIS A 7 -4.06 67.96 11.26
N PRO A 8 -3.67 67.90 12.57
CA PRO A 8 -3.73 66.71 13.44
C PRO A 8 -4.57 66.89 14.74
N GLY A 9 -4.52 65.92 15.67
CA GLY A 9 -5.06 66.09 17.03
C GLY A 9 -4.55 65.05 18.05
N LYS A 10 -3.99 65.53 19.17
CA LYS A 10 -3.42 64.80 20.32
C LYS A 10 -4.48 64.46 21.40
N MET A 11 -4.34 63.26 21.96
CA MET A 11 -4.25 62.88 23.39
C MET A 11 -5.11 63.58 24.47
N ILE A 12 -5.98 62.80 25.14
CA ILE A 12 -6.54 63.08 26.49
C ILE A 12 -6.51 61.76 27.31
N SER A 13 -6.20 61.90 28.59
CA SER A 13 -5.99 60.88 29.64
C SER A 13 -7.25 60.66 30.51
N LEU A 14 -7.34 59.49 31.20
CA LEU A 14 -8.02 59.15 32.50
C LEU A 14 -8.82 57.82 32.45
N PRO A 15 -9.15 57.16 33.57
CA PRO A 15 -8.28 56.36 34.45
C PRO A 15 -8.78 54.90 34.63
N MET A 16 -7.98 54.09 35.33
CA MET A 16 -8.28 52.69 35.71
C MET A 16 -9.55 52.53 36.56
N LEU A 17 -10.38 51.54 36.21
CA LEU A 17 -11.33 50.90 37.12
C LEU A 17 -11.21 49.38 36.99
N HIS A 18 -10.80 48.71 38.08
CA HIS A 18 -10.78 47.26 38.19
C HIS A 18 -12.21 46.74 38.35
N LEU A 19 -12.69 45.93 37.40
CA LEU A 19 -13.92 45.15 37.53
C LEU A 19 -13.57 43.67 37.44
N ALA A 20 -13.61 42.99 38.60
CA ALA A 20 -13.42 41.56 38.70
C ALA A 20 -14.66 40.83 38.16
N ILE A 21 -14.56 40.24 36.97
CA ILE A 21 -15.59 39.35 36.40
C ILE A 21 -15.23 37.92 36.80
N LYS A 22 -16.07 37.30 37.63
CA LYS A 22 -15.99 35.87 37.95
C LYS A 22 -16.34 35.08 36.67
N LEU A 23 -15.36 34.35 36.11
CA LEU A 23 -15.62 33.36 35.07
C LEU A 23 -16.32 32.14 35.70
N THR A 24 -17.63 32.02 35.47
CA THR A 24 -18.34 30.75 35.61
C THR A 24 -18.24 30.03 34.26
N TYR A 25 -17.28 29.10 34.15
CA TYR A 25 -17.23 28.18 33.01
C TYR A 25 -18.40 27.19 33.08
N CYS A 26 -19.34 27.31 32.15
CA CYS A 26 -20.31 26.28 31.86
C CYS A 26 -19.57 25.16 31.12
N LEU A 27 -19.16 24.11 31.82
CA LEU A 27 -18.64 22.88 31.23
C LEU A 27 -19.80 22.12 30.57
N SER A 28 -20.10 22.47 29.33
CA SER A 28 -20.81 21.57 28.44
C SER A 28 -19.92 20.35 28.19
N PHE A 29 -20.31 19.20 28.75
CA PHE A 29 -19.75 17.91 28.41
C PHE A 29 -20.05 17.62 26.93
N ILE A 30 -19.14 18.05 26.05
CA ILE A 30 -18.98 17.41 24.75
C ILE A 30 -18.29 16.09 25.08
N GLY A 31 -19.09 15.03 25.14
CA GLY A 31 -18.56 13.67 25.15
C GLY A 31 -17.76 13.48 23.86
N ALA A 32 -16.45 13.67 23.95
CA ALA A 32 -15.53 13.17 22.95
C ALA A 32 -15.75 11.66 22.91
N THR A 33 -16.43 11.18 21.87
CA THR A 33 -16.35 9.79 21.47
C THR A 33 -14.89 9.59 21.10
N THR A 34 -14.11 9.13 22.07
CA THR A 34 -12.86 8.48 21.78
C THR A 34 -13.22 7.39 20.78
N ALA A 35 -12.72 7.51 19.55
CA ALA A 35 -12.59 6.36 18.70
C ALA A 35 -11.75 5.39 19.53
N GLN A 36 -12.41 4.42 20.18
CA GLN A 36 -11.74 3.34 20.87
C GLN A 36 -10.91 2.66 19.80
N PHE A 37 -9.61 2.92 19.85
CA PHE A 37 -8.62 2.09 19.20
C PHE A 37 -8.94 0.67 19.65
N GLN A 38 -9.48 -0.15 18.75
CA GLN A 38 -9.74 -1.54 19.06
C GLN A 38 -8.42 -2.12 19.58
N PRO A 39 -8.43 -2.80 20.74
CA PRO A 39 -7.20 -3.32 21.32
C PRO A 39 -6.50 -4.15 20.25
N THR A 40 -5.21 -3.88 20.06
CA THR A 40 -4.37 -4.56 19.08
C THR A 40 -4.66 -6.04 19.14
N CYS A 41 -5.21 -6.57 18.04
CA CYS A 41 -5.40 -8.00 17.87
C CYS A 41 -4.04 -8.68 18.04
N SER A 42 -3.81 -9.22 19.23
CA SER A 42 -2.54 -9.74 19.68
C SER A 42 -2.81 -10.80 20.72
N ASP A 43 -1.88 -11.71 20.85
CA ASP A 43 -1.89 -12.63 21.97
C ASP A 43 -1.32 -11.89 23.19
N LEU A 44 -2.11 -11.83 24.26
CA LEU A 44 -1.72 -11.26 25.55
C LEU A 44 -0.73 -12.17 26.30
N ASN A 45 -0.48 -13.37 25.78
CA ASN A 45 0.47 -14.32 26.34
C ASN A 45 1.35 -14.94 25.25
N ALA A 46 2.67 -14.96 25.47
CA ALA A 46 3.63 -15.54 24.54
C ALA A 46 3.41 -17.05 24.29
N ASN A 47 2.77 -17.75 25.23
CA ASN A 47 2.49 -19.19 25.12
C ASN A 47 1.23 -19.52 24.32
N CYS A 48 0.46 -18.51 23.88
CA CYS A 48 -0.78 -18.71 23.13
C CYS A 48 -0.60 -19.61 21.91
N ARG A 49 0.49 -19.41 21.16
CA ARG A 49 0.83 -20.26 20.02
C ARG A 49 1.04 -21.72 20.45
N HIS A 50 1.73 -21.96 21.55
CA HIS A 50 2.00 -23.33 22.03
C HIS A 50 0.71 -24.01 22.51
N TRP A 51 -0.13 -23.32 23.28
CA TRP A 51 -1.38 -23.88 23.79
C TRP A 51 -2.35 -24.26 22.67
N VAL A 52 -2.54 -23.36 21.70
CA VAL A 52 -3.44 -23.63 20.57
C VAL A 52 -2.91 -24.71 19.64
N LEU A 53 -1.57 -24.82 19.47
CA LEU A 53 -0.97 -25.92 18.72
C LEU A 53 -1.08 -27.27 19.45
N SER A 54 -0.99 -27.27 20.79
CA SER A 54 -1.11 -28.49 21.59
C SER A 54 -2.54 -29.03 21.66
N ASP A 55 -3.53 -28.14 21.69
CA ASP A 55 -4.94 -28.48 21.72
C ASP A 55 -5.79 -27.29 21.24
N GLN A 56 -6.28 -27.39 20.00
CA GLN A 56 -7.09 -26.35 19.38
C GLN A 56 -8.43 -26.13 20.08
N SER A 57 -8.94 -27.13 20.81
CA SER A 57 -10.22 -27.03 21.52
C SER A 57 -10.17 -25.95 22.62
N GLN A 58 -8.97 -25.62 23.13
CA GLN A 58 -8.76 -24.60 24.16
C GLN A 58 -9.24 -23.21 23.74
N CYS A 59 -9.32 -22.91 22.45
CA CYS A 59 -9.93 -21.68 21.94
C CYS A 59 -11.44 -21.57 22.24
N THR A 60 -12.08 -22.70 22.56
CA THR A 60 -13.51 -22.79 22.90
C THR A 60 -13.75 -23.26 24.34
N SER A 61 -12.93 -24.17 24.86
CA SER A 61 -13.10 -24.82 26.16
C SER A 61 -12.40 -24.12 27.31
N ALA A 62 -11.28 -23.42 27.06
CA ALA A 62 -10.50 -22.73 28.09
C ALA A 62 -10.74 -21.22 28.05
N GLY A 63 -11.50 -20.71 29.03
CA GLY A 63 -11.86 -19.29 29.10
C GLY A 63 -10.66 -18.33 29.04
N PHE A 64 -9.54 -18.71 29.66
CA PHE A 64 -8.30 -17.93 29.61
C PHE A 64 -7.67 -17.90 28.22
N VAL A 65 -7.53 -19.05 27.53
CA VAL A 65 -6.95 -19.11 26.17
C VAL A 65 -7.84 -18.35 25.19
N ARG A 66 -9.17 -18.51 25.28
CA ARG A 66 -10.12 -17.78 24.45
C ARG A 66 -10.00 -16.25 24.57
N GLN A 67 -9.71 -15.72 25.77
CA GLN A 67 -9.62 -14.29 26.02
C GLN A 67 -8.22 -13.72 25.77
N ALA A 68 -7.17 -14.47 26.11
CA ALA A 68 -5.79 -14.03 26.01
C ALA A 68 -5.15 -14.31 24.65
N CYS A 69 -5.67 -15.27 23.89
CA CYS A 69 -5.04 -15.77 22.67
C CYS A 69 -5.85 -15.44 21.41
N LEU A 70 -6.34 -14.20 21.30
CA LEU A 70 -7.26 -13.78 20.23
C LEU A 70 -6.67 -14.00 18.84
N LYS A 71 -5.34 -13.82 18.67
CA LYS A 71 -4.63 -14.04 17.40
C LYS A 71 -4.44 -15.53 17.16
N SER A 72 -3.90 -16.26 18.13
CA SER A 72 -3.68 -17.71 18.01
C SER A 72 -4.97 -18.50 17.83
N CYS A 73 -6.09 -18.04 18.41
CA CYS A 73 -7.41 -18.66 18.29
C CYS A 73 -8.22 -18.21 17.07
N GLY A 74 -7.65 -17.38 16.19
CA GLY A 74 -8.34 -16.93 14.98
C GLY A 74 -9.55 -16.01 15.22
N VAL A 75 -9.79 -15.58 16.46
CA VAL A 75 -10.85 -14.62 16.85
C VAL A 75 -10.59 -13.25 16.21
N CYS A 76 -9.31 -12.95 16.08
CA CYS A 76 -8.75 -11.75 15.50
C CYS A 76 -9.10 -11.41 14.04
N ALA A 77 -9.83 -12.26 13.32
CA ALA A 77 -9.99 -12.12 11.88
C ALA A 77 -11.40 -11.68 11.47
N HIS A 78 -11.73 -10.40 11.67
CA HIS A 78 -12.46 -9.71 10.59
C HIS A 78 -11.41 -9.14 9.64
N LEU A 79 -10.97 -9.98 8.70
CA LEU A 79 -10.18 -9.50 7.58
C LEU A 79 -10.92 -8.31 6.96
N PRO A 80 -10.26 -7.16 6.70
CA PRO A 80 -10.89 -6.11 5.92
C PRO A 80 -11.45 -6.73 4.64
N LYS A 81 -12.67 -6.37 4.23
CA LYS A 81 -13.34 -7.00 3.07
C LYS A 81 -12.44 -7.06 1.82
N LYS A 82 -11.56 -6.07 1.64
CA LYS A 82 -10.58 -5.99 0.56
C LYS A 82 -9.49 -7.08 0.60
N PHE A 83 -9.38 -7.85 1.67
CA PHE A 83 -8.45 -8.98 1.80
C PHE A 83 -9.13 -10.30 2.20
N ASP A 84 -10.47 -10.31 2.34
CA ASP A 84 -11.19 -11.53 2.67
C ASP A 84 -11.36 -12.37 1.40
N ILE A 85 -10.53 -13.39 1.25
CA ILE A 85 -10.54 -14.31 0.09
C ILE A 85 -11.90 -14.97 -0.14
N LYS A 86 -12.78 -15.04 0.88
CA LYS A 86 -14.16 -15.56 0.72
C LYS A 86 -15.03 -14.65 -0.15
N LEU A 87 -14.64 -13.38 -0.28
CA LEU A 87 -15.29 -12.38 -1.12
C LEU A 87 -14.65 -12.28 -2.51
N LEU A 88 -13.59 -13.05 -2.78
CA LEU A 88 -12.90 -13.04 -4.06
C LEU A 88 -13.79 -13.68 -5.15
N PRO A 89 -14.04 -12.99 -6.28
CA PRO A 89 -14.70 -13.61 -7.41
C PRO A 89 -13.96 -14.86 -7.89
N VAL A 90 -14.70 -15.94 -8.19
CA VAL A 90 -14.10 -17.24 -8.58
C VAL A 90 -13.14 -17.13 -9.76
N SER A 91 -13.40 -16.21 -10.70
CA SER A 91 -12.52 -15.94 -11.84
C SER A 91 -11.14 -15.38 -11.45
N LEU A 92 -10.97 -14.88 -10.21
CA LEU A 92 -9.71 -14.38 -9.66
C LEU A 92 -9.02 -15.38 -8.72
N ALA A 93 -9.62 -16.55 -8.44
CA ALA A 93 -8.99 -17.59 -7.62
C ALA A 93 -7.55 -17.96 -8.07
N PRO A 94 -7.22 -18.03 -9.37
CA PRO A 94 -5.85 -18.34 -9.80
C PRO A 94 -4.76 -17.34 -9.36
N VAL A 95 -5.15 -16.12 -8.97
CA VAL A 95 -4.24 -15.07 -8.48
C VAL A 95 -4.46 -14.71 -7.01
N GLU A 96 -5.21 -15.54 -6.26
CA GLU A 96 -5.51 -15.29 -4.84
C GLU A 96 -4.24 -15.16 -3.99
N TRP A 97 -3.17 -15.84 -4.40
CA TRP A 97 -1.88 -15.85 -3.73
C TRP A 97 -1.19 -14.49 -3.72
N LEU A 98 -1.59 -13.55 -4.59
CA LEU A 98 -1.10 -12.17 -4.53
C LEU A 98 -1.70 -11.40 -3.36
N ILE A 99 -2.92 -11.73 -2.92
CA ILE A 99 -3.69 -10.91 -1.98
C ILE A 99 -2.95 -10.77 -0.65
N GLY A 100 -2.73 -9.51 -0.29
CA GLY A 100 -2.02 -9.12 0.92
C GLY A 100 -1.10 -7.93 0.71
N ILE A 101 -0.32 -7.66 1.75
CA ILE A 101 0.70 -6.63 1.81
C ILE A 101 2.05 -7.33 1.91
N TRP A 102 2.90 -7.02 0.95
CA TRP A 102 4.25 -7.55 0.78
C TRP A 102 5.22 -6.41 1.02
N ARG A 103 6.22 -6.61 1.87
CA ARG A 103 7.17 -5.55 2.22
C ARG A 103 8.59 -6.06 2.24
N SER A 104 9.49 -5.24 1.73
CA SER A 104 10.93 -5.41 1.86
C SER A 104 11.53 -4.09 2.32
N GLU A 105 12.22 -4.07 3.46
CA GLU A 105 12.90 -2.84 3.90
C GLU A 105 14.14 -2.58 3.06
N ALA A 106 14.94 -3.60 2.71
CA ALA A 106 16.21 -3.42 2.01
C ALA A 106 16.52 -4.53 0.99
N GLY A 107 15.52 -5.31 0.59
CA GLY A 107 15.71 -6.43 -0.34
C GLY A 107 15.71 -6.00 -1.81
N GLY A 108 15.34 -4.76 -2.12
CA GLY A 108 15.34 -4.23 -3.48
C GLY A 108 16.74 -3.87 -3.95
N LYS A 109 17.06 -4.25 -5.18
CA LYS A 109 18.28 -3.87 -5.88
C LYS A 109 17.90 -3.27 -7.22
N ALA A 110 18.35 -2.03 -7.44
CA ALA A 110 18.24 -1.36 -8.73
C ALA A 110 19.60 -1.36 -9.43
N PHE A 111 19.59 -1.69 -10.71
CA PHE A 111 20.76 -1.71 -11.57
C PHE A 111 20.33 -1.29 -12.97
N PHE A 112 21.05 -0.34 -13.56
CA PHE A 112 20.97 -0.07 -14.98
C PHE A 112 22.31 0.55 -15.40
N PRO A 113 22.79 0.38 -16.65
CA PRO A 113 24.11 0.87 -17.04
C PRO A 113 24.33 2.37 -16.81
N THR A 114 23.27 3.17 -16.78
CA THR A 114 23.31 4.62 -16.59
C THR A 114 23.04 5.08 -15.15
N ILE A 115 22.79 4.17 -14.20
CA ILE A 115 22.54 4.51 -12.79
C ILE A 115 23.49 3.72 -11.88
N PRO A 116 24.00 4.31 -10.79
CA PRO A 116 24.71 3.57 -9.76
C PRO A 116 23.82 2.44 -9.23
N LYS A 117 24.43 1.31 -8.84
CA LYS A 117 23.69 0.27 -8.13
C LYS A 117 23.29 0.80 -6.76
N PHE A 118 22.02 0.72 -6.42
CA PHE A 118 21.52 1.09 -5.09
C PHE A 118 20.48 0.09 -4.59
N THR A 119 20.25 0.13 -3.28
CA THR A 119 19.20 -0.65 -2.63
C THR A 119 18.02 0.23 -2.27
N TYR A 120 16.83 -0.32 -2.35
CA TYR A 120 15.60 0.38 -2.00
C TYR A 120 14.68 -0.51 -1.16
N GLY A 121 13.82 0.13 -0.40
CA GLY A 121 12.70 -0.52 0.24
C GLY A 121 11.43 -0.32 -0.58
N GLU A 122 10.52 -1.28 -0.50
CA GLU A 122 9.25 -1.21 -1.20
C GLU A 122 8.17 -2.00 -0.47
N GLN A 123 6.95 -1.51 -0.59
CA GLN A 123 5.74 -2.20 -0.17
C GLN A 123 4.79 -2.33 -1.35
N ILE A 124 4.21 -3.52 -1.52
CA ILE A 124 3.14 -3.79 -2.47
C ILE A 124 1.89 -4.21 -1.71
N GLU A 125 0.74 -3.63 -2.05
CA GLU A 125 -0.58 -4.09 -1.64
C GLU A 125 -1.34 -4.63 -2.84
N PHE A 126 -1.81 -5.88 -2.73
CA PHE A 126 -2.85 -6.44 -3.59
C PHE A 126 -4.11 -6.63 -2.79
N SER A 127 -5.22 -6.03 -3.25
CA SER A 127 -6.51 -6.14 -2.57
C SER A 127 -7.66 -6.36 -3.55
N ILE A 128 -8.73 -6.98 -3.09
CA ILE A 128 -9.95 -7.21 -3.86
C ILE A 128 -10.54 -5.85 -4.23
N ALA A 129 -10.69 -5.60 -5.54
CA ALA A 129 -11.35 -4.39 -6.00
C ALA A 129 -12.85 -4.44 -5.64
N SER A 130 -13.41 -3.31 -5.22
CA SER A 130 -14.83 -3.23 -4.84
C SER A 130 -15.73 -3.66 -6.00
N PRO A 131 -16.79 -4.44 -5.76
CA PRO A 131 -17.76 -4.80 -6.80
C PRO A 131 -18.58 -3.54 -7.18
N GLY A 132 -18.07 -2.76 -8.12
CA GLY A 132 -18.73 -1.58 -8.68
C GLY A 132 -18.58 -1.54 -10.20
N ILE A 133 -19.69 -1.23 -10.89
CA ILE A 133 -19.94 -0.95 -12.33
C ILE A 133 -19.41 -1.98 -13.37
N SER A 134 -18.30 -2.68 -13.12
CA SER A 134 -17.68 -3.68 -14.01
C SER A 134 -17.83 -5.10 -13.47
N SER A 135 -19.03 -5.50 -13.06
CA SER A 135 -19.32 -6.91 -12.69
C SER A 135 -18.93 -7.92 -13.79
N SER A 136 -18.75 -7.44 -15.03
CA SER A 136 -18.25 -8.20 -16.17
C SER A 136 -16.75 -8.49 -16.15
N GLN A 137 -15.93 -7.79 -15.37
CA GLN A 137 -14.48 -8.02 -15.35
C GLN A 137 -13.87 -7.69 -13.97
N PRO A 138 -13.95 -8.63 -13.00
CA PRO A 138 -13.37 -8.44 -11.69
C PRO A 138 -11.84 -8.26 -11.76
N SER A 139 -11.29 -7.51 -10.81
CA SER A 139 -9.86 -7.18 -10.72
C SER A 139 -9.36 -7.20 -9.28
N LEU A 140 -8.03 -7.22 -9.12
CA LEU A 140 -7.36 -6.83 -7.88
C LEU A 140 -6.84 -5.40 -8.04
N ASN A 141 -6.96 -4.59 -6.99
CA ASN A 141 -6.19 -3.37 -6.87
C ASN A 141 -4.71 -3.71 -6.69
N TYR A 142 -3.85 -2.91 -7.30
CA TYR A 142 -2.41 -2.94 -7.14
C TYR A 142 -1.93 -1.57 -6.66
N SER A 143 -1.15 -1.53 -5.59
CA SER A 143 -0.53 -0.31 -5.11
C SER A 143 0.88 -0.59 -4.63
N THR A 144 1.85 0.21 -5.04
CA THR A 144 3.22 0.15 -4.56
C THR A 144 3.70 1.51 -4.10
N PHE A 145 4.63 1.47 -3.15
CA PHE A 145 5.38 2.62 -2.69
C PHE A 145 6.82 2.20 -2.44
N ALA A 146 7.76 2.81 -3.15
CA ALA A 146 9.19 2.56 -3.03
C ALA A 146 9.90 3.78 -2.43
N TRP A 147 10.85 3.52 -1.54
CA TRP A 147 11.62 4.55 -0.83
C TRP A 147 13.12 4.26 -0.85
N SER A 148 13.92 5.33 -0.76
CA SER A 148 15.38 5.24 -0.65
C SER A 148 15.79 4.64 0.69
N MET A 149 16.91 3.93 0.71
CA MET A 149 17.55 3.46 1.96
C MET A 149 18.45 4.49 2.61
N ASP A 150 18.58 5.68 2.02
CA ASP A 150 19.28 6.80 2.63
C ASP A 150 18.53 7.33 3.87
N LYS A 151 19.20 8.19 4.65
CA LYS A 151 18.78 8.57 6.00
C LYS A 151 17.36 9.15 6.11
N GLU A 152 16.80 9.68 5.02
CA GLU A 152 15.51 10.36 5.02
C GLU A 152 14.34 9.52 4.45
N LYS A 153 14.61 8.29 3.95
CA LYS A 153 13.60 7.41 3.30
C LYS A 153 12.73 8.15 2.27
N ASP A 154 13.36 8.98 1.46
CA ASP A 154 12.68 9.75 0.41
C ASP A 154 11.93 8.83 -0.55
N GLU A 155 10.73 9.26 -0.97
CA GLU A 155 9.97 8.56 -2.01
C GLU A 155 10.81 8.47 -3.29
N LEU A 156 10.91 7.25 -3.84
CA LEU A 156 11.51 7.02 -5.15
C LEU A 156 10.45 7.00 -6.24
N HIS A 157 9.41 6.18 -6.05
CA HIS A 157 8.24 6.14 -6.93
C HIS A 157 7.07 5.41 -6.24
N SER A 158 5.89 5.65 -6.78
CA SER A 158 4.65 4.97 -6.40
C SER A 158 3.93 4.50 -7.66
N GLU A 159 3.41 3.26 -7.67
CA GLU A 159 2.60 2.71 -8.76
C GLU A 159 1.20 2.36 -8.25
N TYR A 160 0.16 2.65 -9.04
CA TYR A 160 -1.22 2.27 -8.73
C TYR A 160 -1.88 1.67 -9.95
N GLY A 161 -2.71 0.65 -9.78
CA GLY A 161 -3.25 -0.07 -10.91
C GLY A 161 -4.21 -1.20 -10.60
N PHE A 162 -4.41 -2.05 -11.60
CA PHE A 162 -5.30 -3.21 -11.51
C PHE A 162 -4.69 -4.44 -12.16
N VAL A 163 -4.86 -5.59 -11.51
CA VAL A 163 -4.60 -6.92 -12.10
C VAL A 163 -5.93 -7.51 -12.55
N THR A 164 -6.04 -7.88 -13.82
CA THR A 164 -7.26 -8.45 -14.41
C THR A 164 -6.97 -9.79 -15.07
N LEU A 165 -7.90 -10.75 -14.96
CA LEU A 165 -7.84 -11.99 -15.74
C LEU A 165 -8.83 -11.95 -16.89
N LYS A 166 -8.40 -12.46 -18.04
CA LYS A 166 -9.27 -12.66 -19.20
C LYS A 166 -10.16 -13.88 -18.96
N GLN A 167 -11.48 -13.67 -18.96
CA GLN A 167 -12.45 -14.75 -18.82
C GLN A 167 -12.33 -15.78 -19.96
N GLY A 168 -12.54 -17.06 -19.63
CA GLY A 168 -12.50 -18.16 -20.61
C GLY A 168 -11.10 -18.45 -21.18
N SER A 169 -10.04 -17.86 -20.64
CA SER A 169 -8.65 -18.14 -21.02
C SER A 169 -7.93 -19.01 -19.99
N SER A 170 -6.92 -19.76 -20.41
CA SER A 170 -6.11 -20.62 -19.56
C SER A 170 -5.00 -19.87 -18.80
N GLY A 171 -5.25 -18.63 -18.35
CA GLY A 171 -4.30 -17.86 -17.54
C GLY A 171 -3.79 -16.56 -18.17
N SER A 172 -4.48 -15.96 -19.15
CA SER A 172 -4.13 -14.62 -19.62
C SER A 172 -4.46 -13.58 -18.55
N VAL A 173 -3.46 -12.77 -18.20
CA VAL A 173 -3.52 -11.77 -17.14
C VAL A 173 -2.97 -10.45 -17.65
N ALA A 174 -3.58 -9.34 -17.25
CA ALA A 174 -3.11 -8.00 -17.58
C ALA A 174 -2.91 -7.15 -16.31
N LEU A 175 -1.91 -6.28 -16.37
CA LEU A 175 -1.60 -5.28 -15.36
C LEU A 175 -1.64 -3.90 -16.03
N THR A 176 -2.46 -3.00 -15.50
CA THR A 176 -2.51 -1.60 -15.94
C THR A 176 -2.08 -0.70 -14.79
N THR A 177 -1.10 0.17 -14.99
CA THR A 177 -0.58 1.04 -13.92
C THR A 177 -0.48 2.51 -14.33
N VAL A 178 -0.53 3.37 -13.31
CA VAL A 178 -0.15 4.78 -13.36
C VAL A 178 0.90 5.02 -12.28
N MET A 179 1.92 5.83 -12.58
CA MET A 179 3.11 5.96 -11.73
C MET A 179 3.38 7.43 -11.38
N SER A 180 3.92 7.69 -10.19
CA SER A 180 4.20 9.06 -9.71
C SER A 180 5.26 9.81 -10.54
N ASN A 181 6.11 9.08 -11.27
CA ASN A 181 7.07 9.64 -12.24
C ASN A 181 6.44 9.97 -13.62
N GLY A 182 5.12 9.83 -13.77
CA GLY A 182 4.39 10.28 -14.95
C GLY A 182 4.32 9.28 -16.10
N PHE A 183 4.52 7.99 -15.81
CA PHE A 183 4.29 6.89 -16.75
C PHE A 183 2.94 6.20 -16.51
N VAL A 184 2.39 5.66 -17.59
CA VAL A 184 1.26 4.73 -17.55
C VAL A 184 1.60 3.52 -18.41
N THR A 185 1.33 2.30 -17.94
CA THR A 185 1.61 1.08 -18.71
C THR A 185 0.40 0.17 -18.82
N VAL A 186 0.34 -0.54 -19.95
CA VAL A 186 -0.47 -1.74 -20.13
C VAL A 186 0.49 -2.90 -20.36
N GLU A 187 0.44 -3.89 -19.48
CA GLU A 187 1.28 -5.09 -19.55
C GLU A 187 0.37 -6.33 -19.63
N GLU A 188 0.66 -7.26 -20.54
CA GLU A 188 -0.07 -8.52 -20.69
C GLU A 188 0.86 -9.72 -20.52
N GLY A 189 0.33 -10.81 -19.97
CA GLY A 189 1.13 -11.95 -19.58
C GLY A 189 0.35 -13.25 -19.43
N VAL A 190 1.09 -14.28 -19.04
CA VAL A 190 0.57 -15.62 -18.77
C VAL A 190 0.87 -16.00 -17.32
N LEU A 191 -0.15 -16.46 -16.62
CA LEU A 191 -0.06 -17.13 -15.33
C LEU A 191 0.33 -18.60 -15.54
N SER A 192 1.36 -19.06 -14.85
CA SER A 192 1.81 -20.45 -14.84
C SER A 192 2.17 -20.88 -13.42
N GLY A 193 1.27 -21.60 -12.75
CA GLY A 193 1.40 -21.90 -11.33
C GLY A 193 1.32 -20.63 -10.49
N HIS A 194 2.31 -20.40 -9.61
CA HIS A 194 2.43 -19.17 -8.84
C HIS A 194 3.42 -18.16 -9.44
N LYS A 195 3.53 -18.16 -10.76
CA LYS A 195 4.36 -17.24 -11.51
C LYS A 195 3.54 -16.50 -12.55
N ILE A 196 3.70 -15.19 -12.62
CA ILE A 196 3.18 -14.35 -13.70
C ILE A 196 4.35 -13.68 -14.39
N ARG A 197 4.38 -13.75 -15.72
CA ARG A 197 5.31 -13.01 -16.57
C ARG A 197 4.53 -12.11 -17.50
N PHE A 198 4.64 -10.80 -17.28
CA PHE A 198 4.07 -9.77 -18.12
C PHE A 198 5.10 -9.27 -19.13
N ARG A 199 4.59 -8.73 -20.25
CA ARG A 199 5.34 -7.93 -21.20
C ARG A 199 4.55 -6.67 -21.52
N LEU A 200 5.27 -5.57 -21.72
CA LEU A 200 4.69 -4.31 -22.13
C LEU A 200 3.94 -4.43 -23.46
N VAL A 201 2.70 -3.94 -23.47
CA VAL A 201 1.88 -3.76 -24.68
C VAL A 201 1.89 -2.29 -25.09
N ASP A 202 1.71 -1.39 -24.12
CA ASP A 202 1.70 0.05 -24.37
C ASP A 202 2.25 0.84 -23.19
N ILE A 203 2.84 2.01 -23.48
CA ILE A 203 3.39 2.94 -22.50
C ILE A 203 3.10 4.39 -22.87
N GLY A 204 2.35 5.06 -22.00
CA GLY A 204 2.15 6.51 -22.06
C GLY A 204 3.10 7.22 -21.11
N ARG A 205 3.43 8.48 -21.44
CA ARG A 205 4.26 9.35 -20.62
C ARG A 205 3.76 10.79 -20.69
N ILE A 206 3.89 11.52 -19.59
CA ILE A 206 3.67 12.97 -19.59
C ILE A 206 4.74 13.67 -20.47
N SER A 207 4.35 14.75 -21.13
CA SER A 207 5.18 15.42 -22.15
C SER A 207 6.47 16.05 -21.61
N PHE A 208 6.54 16.28 -20.30
CA PHE A 208 7.67 16.90 -19.61
C PHE A 208 8.41 15.92 -18.68
N SER A 209 8.19 14.61 -18.84
CA SER A 209 9.04 13.60 -18.19
C SER A 209 10.45 13.66 -18.77
N ARG A 210 11.45 13.58 -17.89
CA ARG A 210 12.88 13.67 -18.25
C ARG A 210 13.54 12.31 -18.41
N ASP A 211 12.79 11.24 -18.16
CA ASP A 211 13.32 9.87 -18.18
C ASP A 211 13.56 9.39 -19.61
N LEU A 212 14.58 8.53 -19.76
CA LEU A 212 14.89 7.93 -21.06
C LEU A 212 13.68 7.14 -21.58
N PRO A 213 13.41 7.17 -22.90
CA PRO A 213 12.32 6.40 -23.47
C PRO A 213 12.49 4.91 -23.18
N VAL A 214 11.59 4.38 -22.36
CA VAL A 214 11.37 2.94 -22.23
C VAL A 214 10.62 2.45 -23.46
N HIS A 215 11.14 1.43 -24.13
CA HIS A 215 10.56 0.83 -25.33
C HIS A 215 9.87 -0.50 -25.06
N ASP A 216 10.38 -1.29 -24.11
CA ASP A 216 9.81 -2.58 -23.73
C ASP A 216 10.13 -2.86 -22.26
N LEU A 217 9.28 -3.64 -21.61
CA LEU A 217 9.38 -3.98 -20.19
C LEU A 217 8.88 -5.42 -20.00
N ILE A 218 9.59 -6.18 -19.17
CA ILE A 218 9.19 -7.52 -18.74
C ILE A 218 9.16 -7.52 -17.22
N ARG A 219 7.98 -7.77 -16.66
CA ARG A 219 7.75 -7.88 -15.22
C ARG A 219 7.46 -9.32 -14.86
N GLU A 220 8.11 -9.84 -13.84
CA GLU A 220 7.86 -11.18 -13.32
C GLU A 220 7.56 -11.14 -11.82
N TRP A 221 6.50 -11.83 -11.43
CA TRP A 221 6.16 -12.10 -10.03
C TRP A 221 6.15 -13.61 -9.81
N THR A 222 6.86 -14.08 -8.79
CA THR A 222 6.93 -15.51 -8.44
C THR A 222 6.74 -15.68 -6.94
N LEU A 223 5.73 -16.44 -6.52
CA LEU A 223 5.62 -16.90 -5.15
C LEU A 223 6.63 -18.02 -4.93
N LEU A 224 7.64 -17.77 -4.09
CA LEU A 224 8.68 -18.76 -3.79
C LEU A 224 8.20 -19.75 -2.72
N ASP A 225 7.46 -19.25 -1.74
CA ASP A 225 6.80 -20.00 -0.68
C ASP A 225 5.60 -19.21 -0.13
N SER A 226 4.90 -19.73 0.89
CA SER A 226 3.68 -19.13 1.42
C SER A 226 3.82 -17.67 1.90
N ASN A 227 5.03 -17.22 2.23
CA ASN A 227 5.30 -15.88 2.77
C ASN A 227 6.35 -15.08 1.98
N THR A 228 6.84 -15.60 0.85
CA THR A 228 7.94 -14.99 0.09
C THR A 228 7.54 -14.75 -1.36
N LEU A 229 7.51 -13.48 -1.77
CA LEU A 229 7.25 -13.05 -3.14
C LEU A 229 8.54 -12.48 -3.75
N GLU A 230 8.92 -12.95 -4.93
CA GLU A 230 9.96 -12.33 -5.75
C GLU A 230 9.33 -11.49 -6.86
N ALA A 231 9.79 -10.25 -7.02
CA ALA A 231 9.52 -9.44 -8.20
C ALA A 231 10.81 -9.09 -8.94
N ARG A 232 10.75 -9.17 -10.27
CA ARG A 232 11.84 -8.79 -11.17
C ARG A 232 11.29 -7.92 -12.29
N LEU A 233 12.03 -6.88 -12.62
CA LEU A 233 11.72 -5.99 -13.73
C LEU A 233 12.91 -5.96 -14.66
N SER A 234 12.67 -6.20 -15.94
CA SER A 234 13.64 -5.96 -17.01
C SER A 234 13.12 -4.88 -17.94
N MET A 235 14.04 -4.09 -18.48
CA MET A 235 13.71 -2.92 -19.29
C MET A 235 14.59 -2.89 -20.55
N HIS A 236 13.98 -2.45 -21.65
CA HIS A 236 14.64 -2.09 -22.90
C HIS A 236 14.43 -0.59 -23.13
N THR A 237 15.51 0.15 -23.30
CA THR A 237 15.47 1.59 -23.62
C THR A 237 16.07 1.85 -24.99
N LEU A 238 15.99 3.09 -25.48
CA LEU A 238 16.58 3.47 -26.78
C LEU A 238 18.06 3.08 -26.92
N THR A 239 18.80 3.05 -25.81
CA THR A 239 20.26 2.84 -25.80
C THR A 239 20.69 1.47 -25.29
N HIS A 240 19.78 0.67 -24.71
CA HIS A 240 20.14 -0.59 -24.05
C HIS A 240 19.09 -1.67 -24.29
N THR A 241 19.51 -2.81 -24.84
CA THR A 241 18.67 -4.00 -25.00
C THR A 241 18.07 -4.48 -23.68
N MET A 242 17.01 -5.29 -23.76
CA MET A 242 16.34 -5.90 -22.60
C MET A 242 17.32 -6.46 -21.57
N ARG A 243 17.32 -5.88 -20.37
CA ARG A 243 18.20 -6.24 -19.24
C ARG A 243 17.47 -6.04 -17.93
N GLU A 244 17.88 -6.78 -16.90
CA GLU A 244 17.35 -6.59 -15.55
C GLU A 244 17.58 -5.16 -15.09
N HIS A 245 16.51 -4.55 -14.59
CA HIS A 245 16.48 -3.22 -14.02
C HIS A 245 16.33 -3.27 -12.50
N THR A 246 15.39 -4.07 -12.00
CA THR A 246 15.18 -4.26 -10.57
C THR A 246 14.93 -5.72 -10.22
N THR A 247 15.34 -6.10 -9.01
CA THR A 247 15.01 -7.37 -8.37
C THR A 247 14.77 -7.12 -6.89
N ILE A 248 13.74 -7.75 -6.34
CA ILE A 248 13.34 -7.56 -4.95
C ILE A 248 12.59 -8.79 -4.45
N VAL A 249 12.87 -9.15 -3.20
CA VAL A 249 12.17 -10.22 -2.48
C VAL A 249 11.46 -9.58 -1.29
N TYR A 250 10.16 -9.85 -1.18
CA TYR A 250 9.29 -9.35 -0.12
C TYR A 250 8.90 -10.47 0.84
N SER A 251 8.69 -10.09 2.09
CA SER A 251 7.97 -10.91 3.06
C SER A 251 6.51 -10.47 3.12
N LYS A 252 5.60 -11.44 3.24
CA LYS A 252 4.20 -11.13 3.54
C LYS A 252 4.07 -10.59 4.96
N ILE A 253 3.44 -9.43 5.11
CA ILE A 253 3.21 -8.81 6.43
C ILE A 253 1.72 -8.76 6.81
N PHE A 254 0.83 -8.98 5.83
CA PHE A 254 -0.61 -8.97 6.05
C PHE A 254 -1.38 -9.55 4.85
N PRO A 255 -2.59 -10.06 5.07
CA PRO A 255 -2.84 -11.07 6.09
C PRO A 255 -2.05 -12.36 5.81
#